data_AF-B4KXB1-F1
#
_entry.id   AF-B4KXB1-F1
#
_cell.length_a   1.000
_cell.length_b   1.000
_cell.length_c   1.000
_cell.angle_alpha   90.00
_cell.angle_beta   90.00
_cell.angle_gamma   90.00
#
_symmetry.space_group_name_H-M   'P 1'
#
loop_
_entity.id
_entity.type
_entity.pdbx_description
1 polymer ?
#
loop_
_entity_poly.entity_id
_entity_poly.type
_entity_poly.pdbx_seq_one_letter_code
_entity_poly.pdbx_strand_id
1 'polypeptide(L)'
;MSEFGSRSGNRIMESLGYALYLHCQELRRPKRCRRLMRVASTKLQLTNELIWQQRCQWQLAAPSYQERSALNRERQYRDILEQNMQRQQLKQQQQKQQRLQHATRSKLEAGSSNSIQFKID
;
A
#
# COMPACT_ATOMS: atom_id res chain seq x y z
N MET A 1 37.54 11.58 -30.71
CA MET A 1 36.56 12.47 -30.03
C MET A 1 35.20 11.78 -30.05
N SER A 2 34.69 11.27 -28.92
CA SER A 2 33.26 10.93 -28.69
C SER A 2 33.05 10.35 -27.28
N GLU A 3 33.13 11.18 -26.24
CA GLU A 3 32.84 10.76 -24.83
C GLU A 3 31.64 11.51 -24.20
N PHE A 4 31.00 12.42 -24.92
CA PHE A 4 29.97 13.30 -24.34
C PHE A 4 28.56 12.68 -24.23
N GLY A 5 28.30 11.55 -24.89
CA GLY A 5 26.98 10.91 -24.90
C GLY A 5 26.59 10.20 -23.59
N SER A 6 27.55 9.66 -22.84
CA SER A 6 27.27 8.81 -21.66
C SER A 6 26.99 9.61 -20.38
N ARG A 7 27.42 10.88 -20.30
CA ARG A 7 27.28 11.70 -19.08
C ARG A 7 25.87 12.26 -18.88
N SER A 8 25.06 12.43 -19.93
CA SER A 8 23.69 12.94 -19.78
C SER A 8 22.69 11.83 -19.40
N GLY A 9 22.86 10.63 -19.96
CA GLY A 9 22.04 9.45 -19.61
C GLY A 9 22.15 9.09 -18.12
N ASN A 10 23.35 9.16 -17.54
CA ASN A 10 23.55 8.92 -16.10
C ASN A 10 22.83 9.94 -15.22
N ARG A 11 22.87 11.24 -15.54
CA ARG A 11 22.14 12.26 -14.77
C ARG A 11 20.62 12.12 -14.88
N ILE A 12 20.11 11.72 -16.04
CA ILE A 12 18.67 11.48 -16.24
C ILE A 12 18.22 10.25 -15.44
N MET A 13 19.02 9.17 -15.44
CA MET A 13 18.73 7.99 -14.60
C MET A 13 18.84 8.29 -13.11
N GLU A 14 19.82 9.11 -12.68
CA GLU A 14 19.93 9.57 -11.29
C GLU A 14 18.73 10.43 -10.89
N SER A 15 18.29 11.35 -11.76
CA SER A 15 17.11 12.18 -11.56
C SER A 15 15.81 11.35 -11.52
N LEU A 16 15.67 10.37 -12.41
CA LEU A 16 14.54 9.43 -12.43
C LEU A 16 14.53 8.54 -11.20
N GLY A 17 15.67 7.98 -10.81
CA GLY A 17 15.83 7.17 -9.62
C GLY A 17 15.46 7.94 -8.36
N TYR A 18 15.92 9.19 -8.26
CA TYR A 18 15.57 10.08 -7.16
C TYR A 18 14.08 10.47 -7.17
N ALA A 19 13.50 10.75 -8.33
CA ALA A 19 12.06 11.02 -8.47
C ALA A 19 11.21 9.81 -8.05
N LEU A 20 11.60 8.59 -8.46
CA LEU A 20 10.94 7.34 -8.04
C LEU A 20 11.08 7.10 -6.54
N TYR A 21 12.25 7.40 -5.96
CA TYR A 21 12.47 7.34 -4.52
C TYR A 21 11.54 8.28 -3.76
N LEU A 22 11.49 9.56 -4.14
CA LEU A 22 10.59 10.55 -3.54
C LEU A 22 9.13 10.14 -3.70
N HIS A 23 8.74 9.64 -4.87
CA HIS A 23 7.40 9.13 -5.11
C HIS A 23 7.05 7.97 -4.17
N CYS A 24 7.95 7.01 -4.01
CA CYS A 24 7.82 5.90 -3.06
C CYS A 24 7.72 6.41 -1.61
N GLN A 25 8.49 7.43 -1.24
CA GLN A 25 8.44 8.03 0.09
C GLN A 25 7.11 8.74 0.35
N GLU A 26 6.59 9.49 -0.62
CA GLU A 26 5.27 10.11 -0.56
C GLU A 26 4.14 9.07 -0.45
N LEU A 27 4.26 7.95 -1.17
CA LEU A 27 3.31 6.83 -1.07
C LEU A 27 3.28 6.17 0.31
N ARG A 28 4.40 6.21 1.06
CA ARG A 28 4.51 5.69 2.42
C ARG A 28 3.95 6.64 3.49
N ARG A 29 3.54 7.86 3.13
CA ARG A 29 3.00 8.81 4.11
C ARG A 29 1.66 8.31 4.67
N PRO A 30 1.48 8.30 6.01
CA PRO A 30 0.29 7.72 6.64
C PRO A 30 -1.03 8.32 6.14
N LYS A 31 -1.09 9.64 5.93
CA LYS A 31 -2.28 10.34 5.44
C LYS A 31 -2.66 9.88 4.02
N ARG A 32 -1.67 9.70 3.14
CA ARG A 32 -1.88 9.24 1.77
C ARG A 32 -2.24 7.76 1.73
N CYS A 33 -1.56 6.91 2.50
CA CYS A 33 -1.93 5.49 2.63
C CYS A 33 -3.38 5.31 3.07
N ARG A 34 -3.84 6.05 4.10
CA ARG A 34 -5.23 6.01 4.57
C ARG A 34 -6.22 6.44 3.49
N ARG A 35 -5.92 7.51 2.74
CA ARG A 35 -6.77 7.98 1.63
C ARG A 35 -6.86 6.94 0.53
N LEU A 36 -5.73 6.37 0.11
CA LEU A 36 -5.68 5.31 -0.90
C LEU A 36 -6.47 4.08 -0.46
N MET A 37 -6.40 3.73 0.83
CA MET A 37 -7.18 2.62 1.38
C MET A 37 -8.68 2.88 1.33
N ARG A 38 -9.13 4.10 1.66
CA ARG A 38 -10.55 4.47 1.52
C ARG A 38 -11.01 4.38 0.07
N VAL A 39 -10.22 4.91 -0.86
CA VAL A 39 -10.53 4.81 -2.30
C VAL A 39 -10.61 3.35 -2.75
N ALA A 40 -9.67 2.50 -2.32
CA ALA A 40 -9.70 1.08 -2.62
C ALA A 40 -10.94 0.38 -2.02
N SER A 41 -11.31 0.69 -0.78
CA SER A 41 -12.55 0.19 -0.15
C SER A 41 -13.79 0.57 -0.95
N THR A 42 -13.90 1.83 -1.37
CA THR A 42 -15.04 2.29 -2.17
C THR A 42 -15.06 1.61 -3.53
N LYS A 43 -13.90 1.46 -4.19
CA LYS A 43 -13.82 0.71 -5.46
C LYS A 43 -14.30 -0.73 -5.29
N LEU A 44 -13.88 -1.40 -4.22
CA LEU A 44 -14.31 -2.77 -3.91
C LEU A 44 -15.83 -2.86 -3.70
N GLN A 45 -16.40 -1.92 -2.94
CA GLN A 45 -17.85 -1.83 -2.74
C GLN A 45 -18.60 -1.64 -4.06
N LEU A 46 -18.19 -0.66 -4.87
CA LEU A 46 -18.83 -0.38 -6.15
C LEU A 46 -18.72 -1.56 -7.14
N THR A 47 -17.57 -2.25 -7.18
CA THR A 47 -17.41 -3.45 -8.01
C THR A 47 -18.34 -4.57 -7.55
N ASN A 48 -18.53 -4.75 -6.23
CA ASN A 48 -19.48 -5.73 -5.71
C ASN A 48 -20.93 -5.40 -6.10
N GLU A 49 -21.33 -4.13 -5.98
CA GLU A 49 -22.66 -3.67 -6.39
C GLU A 49 -22.89 -3.89 -7.89
N LEU A 50 -21.90 -3.54 -8.73
CA LEU A 50 -21.99 -3.76 -10.17
C LEU A 50 -22.13 -5.24 -10.52
N ILE A 51 -21.34 -6.11 -9.87
CA ILE A 51 -21.45 -7.56 -10.05
C ILE A 51 -22.83 -8.06 -9.65
N TRP A 52 -23.39 -7.54 -8.55
CA TRP A 52 -24.72 -7.91 -8.07
C TRP A 52 -25.81 -7.47 -9.05
N GLN A 53 -25.80 -6.20 -9.47
CA GLN A 53 -26.76 -5.66 -10.43
C GLN A 53 -26.77 -6.45 -11.73
N GLN A 54 -25.59 -6.80 -12.26
CA GLN A 54 -25.49 -7.55 -13.50
C GLN A 54 -26.01 -8.98 -13.36
N ARG A 55 -25.80 -9.62 -12.19
CA ARG A 55 -26.42 -10.92 -11.89
C ARG A 55 -27.95 -10.85 -11.84
N CYS A 56 -28.51 -9.80 -11.24
CA CYS A 56 -29.96 -9.59 -11.22
C CYS A 56 -30.52 -9.41 -12.64
N GLN A 57 -29.86 -8.63 -13.49
CA GLN A 57 -30.25 -8.48 -14.89
C GLN A 57 -30.23 -9.81 -15.65
N TRP A 58 -29.27 -10.68 -15.35
CA TRP A 58 -29.17 -11.99 -16.02
C TRP A 58 -30.25 -13.00 -15.63
N GLN A 59 -31.00 -12.74 -14.55
CA GLN A 59 -32.20 -13.51 -14.22
C GLN A 59 -33.35 -13.19 -15.18
N LEU A 60 -33.37 -11.98 -15.74
CA LEU A 60 -34.41 -11.49 -16.63
C LEU A 60 -34.08 -11.75 -18.10
N ALA A 61 -32.81 -11.72 -18.47
CA ALA A 61 -32.35 -11.97 -19.83
C ALA A 61 -31.02 -12.72 -19.85
N ALA A 62 -30.88 -13.71 -20.76
CA ALA A 62 -29.63 -14.42 -20.90
C ALA A 62 -28.52 -13.47 -21.39
N PRO A 63 -27.37 -13.40 -20.71
CA PRO A 63 -26.30 -12.51 -21.11
C PRO A 63 -25.56 -12.98 -22.36
N SER A 64 -25.07 -12.01 -23.11
CA SER A 64 -24.11 -12.22 -24.18
C SER A 64 -22.77 -12.75 -23.64
N TYR A 65 -21.98 -13.35 -24.54
CA TYR A 65 -20.62 -13.77 -24.21
C TYR A 65 -19.74 -12.60 -23.73
N GLN A 66 -19.89 -11.42 -24.34
CA GLN A 66 -19.11 -10.23 -23.99
C GLN A 66 -19.40 -9.77 -22.56
N GLU A 67 -20.67 -9.74 -22.15
CA GLU A 67 -21.07 -9.40 -20.77
C GLU A 67 -20.55 -10.43 -19.77
N ARG A 68 -20.58 -11.72 -20.12
CA ARG A 68 -19.96 -12.77 -19.29
C ARG A 68 -18.46 -12.58 -19.12
N SER A 69 -17.76 -12.26 -20.21
CA SER A 69 -16.32 -11.98 -20.17
C SER A 69 -16.02 -10.74 -19.33
N ALA A 70 -16.79 -9.65 -19.50
CA ALA A 70 -16.65 -8.43 -18.72
C ALA A 70 -16.83 -8.69 -17.22
N LEU A 71 -17.90 -9.40 -16.82
CA LEU A 71 -18.13 -9.74 -15.42
C LEU A 71 -17.01 -10.58 -14.81
N ASN A 72 -16.41 -11.49 -15.59
CA ASN A 72 -15.26 -12.27 -15.12
C ASN A 72 -14.03 -11.39 -14.87
N ARG A 73 -13.77 -10.38 -15.72
CA ARG A 73 -12.68 -9.42 -15.48
C ARG A 73 -12.93 -8.59 -14.22
N GLU A 74 -14.17 -8.16 -13.99
CA GLU A 74 -14.54 -7.43 -12.77
C GLU A 74 -14.35 -8.28 -11.50
N ARG A 75 -14.67 -9.58 -11.56
CA ARG A 75 -14.38 -10.52 -10.46
C ARG A 75 -12.89 -10.67 -10.20
N GLN A 76 -12.09 -10.86 -11.25
CA GLN A 76 -10.63 -10.93 -11.13
C GLN A 76 -10.05 -9.64 -10.53
N TYR A 77 -10.53 -8.48 -11.00
CA TYR A 77 -10.12 -7.19 -10.47
C TYR A 77 -10.45 -7.06 -8.97
N ARG A 78 -11.67 -7.43 -8.57
CA ARG A 78 -12.12 -7.45 -7.17
C ARG A 78 -11.18 -8.30 -6.31
N ASP A 79 -10.89 -9.53 -6.74
CA ASP A 79 -10.07 -10.46 -5.97
C ASP A 79 -8.63 -9.95 -5.81
N ILE A 80 -8.05 -9.39 -6.88
CA ILE A 80 -6.71 -8.75 -6.84
C ILE A 80 -6.72 -7.54 -5.89
N LEU A 81 -7.76 -6.71 -5.97
CA LEU A 81 -7.88 -5.51 -5.13
C LEU A 81 -7.98 -5.90 -3.65
N GLU A 82 -8.82 -6.90 -3.32
CA GLU A 82 -8.99 -7.40 -1.96
C GLU A 82 -7.67 -7.95 -1.39
N GLN A 83 -6.94 -8.78 -2.16
CA GLN A 83 -5.63 -9.29 -1.75
C GLN A 83 -4.63 -8.15 -1.52
N ASN A 84 -4.59 -7.14 -2.39
CA ASN A 84 -3.71 -5.99 -2.24
C ASN A 84 -4.04 -5.19 -0.97
N MET A 85 -5.33 -5.00 -0.68
CA MET A 85 -5.78 -4.34 0.54
C MET A 85 -5.38 -5.13 1.79
N GLN A 86 -5.57 -6.44 1.79
CA GLN A 86 -5.20 -7.31 2.90
C GLN A 86 -3.69 -7.29 3.17
N ARG A 87 -2.86 -7.39 2.12
CA ARG A 87 -1.38 -7.27 2.22
C ARG A 87 -0.98 -5.92 2.81
N GLN A 88 -1.64 -4.85 2.38
CA GLN A 88 -1.36 -3.50 2.86
C GLN A 88 -1.75 -3.32 4.34
N GLN A 89 -2.85 -3.95 4.78
CA GLN A 89 -3.25 -3.96 6.20
C GLN A 89 -2.25 -4.76 7.05
N LEU A 90 -1.84 -5.95 6.60
CA LEU A 90 -0.84 -6.77 7.29
C LEU A 90 0.47 -6.01 7.49
N LYS A 91 0.95 -5.34 6.43
CA LYS A 91 2.17 -4.52 6.49
C LYS A 91 2.04 -3.37 7.48
N GLN A 92 0.88 -2.71 7.55
CA GLN A 92 0.64 -1.65 8.54
C GLN A 92 0.62 -2.19 9.97
N GLN A 93 0.04 -3.37 10.19
CA GLN A 93 0.03 -4.02 11.51
C GLN A 93 1.46 -4.39 11.96
N GLN A 94 2.25 -5.00 11.07
CA GLN A 94 3.65 -5.34 11.35
C GLN A 94 4.48 -4.10 11.69
N GLN A 95 4.35 -3.02 10.92
CA GLN A 95 5.04 -1.75 11.21
C GLN A 95 4.61 -1.16 12.57
N LYS A 96 3.33 -1.26 12.93
CA LYS A 96 2.83 -0.82 14.23
C LYS A 96 3.44 -1.64 15.36
N GLN A 97 3.51 -2.96 15.21
CA GLN A 97 4.11 -3.86 16.21
C GLN A 97 5.61 -3.56 16.39
N GLN A 98 6.38 -3.39 15.31
CA GLN A 98 7.79 -3.02 15.39
C GLN A 98 7.99 -1.69 16.13
N ARG A 99 7.19 -0.67 15.83
CA ARG A 99 7.26 0.63 16.54
C ARG A 99 6.97 0.49 18.03
N LEU A 100 6.00 -0.33 18.41
CA LEU A 100 5.68 -0.59 19.80
C LEU A 100 6.84 -1.31 20.52
N GLN A 101 7.44 -2.33 19.89
CA GLN A 101 8.59 -3.05 20.43
C GLN A 101 9.83 -2.15 20.59
N HIS A 102 10.10 -1.27 19.62
CA HIS A 102 11.19 -0.30 19.74
C HIS A 102 10.93 0.70 20.87
N ALA A 103 9.69 1.19 21.01
CA ALA A 103 9.32 2.12 22.08
C ALA A 103 9.36 1.49 23.48
N THR A 104 9.02 0.21 23.62
CA THR A 104 9.16 -0.51 24.90
C THR A 104 10.62 -0.77 25.22
N ARG A 105 11.44 -1.16 24.23
CA ARG A 105 12.88 -1.37 24.42
C ARG A 105 13.61 -0.09 24.82
N SER A 106 13.33 1.04 24.16
CA SER A 106 13.94 2.32 24.51
C SER A 106 13.56 2.80 25.92
N LYS A 107 12.34 2.47 26.39
CA LYS A 107 11.91 2.78 27.76
C LYS A 107 12.61 1.92 28.82
N LEU A 108 12.88 0.64 28.52
CA LEU A 108 13.64 -0.23 29.41
C LEU A 108 15.11 0.21 29.53
N GLU A 109 15.72 0.62 28.41
CA GLU A 109 17.10 1.15 28.41
C GLU A 109 17.19 2.50 29.15
N ALA A 110 16.21 3.40 28.97
CA ALA A 110 16.16 4.67 29.72
C ALA A 110 15.84 4.51 31.21
N GLY A 111 15.05 3.50 31.60
CA GLY A 111 14.74 3.20 32.99
C GLY A 111 15.91 2.56 33.76
N SER A 112 16.78 1.81 33.06
CA SER A 112 17.95 1.19 33.67
C SER A 112 19.06 2.20 33.99
N SER A 113 19.20 3.29 33.23
CA SER A 113 20.20 4.34 33.49
C SER A 113 19.86 5.22 34.70
N ASN A 114 18.59 5.40 35.05
CA ASN A 114 18.18 6.19 36.23
C ASN A 114 18.32 5.42 37.57
N SER A 115 18.57 4.11 37.54
CA SER A 115 18.72 3.27 38.74
C SER A 115 20.13 3.26 39.32
N ILE A 116 21.14 3.77 38.62
CA ILE A 116 22.55 3.62 39.01
C ILE A 116 23.08 4.85 39.78
N GLN A 117 22.31 5.95 39.87
CA GLN A 117 22.81 7.23 40.41
C GLN A 117 22.58 7.46 41.92
N PHE A 118 21.97 6.53 42.67
CA PHE A 118 21.71 6.70 44.11
C PHE A 118 22.43 5.63 44.95
N LYS A 119 23.73 5.82 45.20
CA LYS A 119 24.47 5.24 46.35
C LYS A 119 25.94 5.69 46.34
N ILE A 120 26.18 6.96 46.62
CA ILE A 120 27.42 7.43 47.26
C ILE A 120 27.00 8.57 48.18
N ASP A 121 26.90 8.26 49.47
CA ASP A 121 27.32 9.04 50.65
C ASP A 121 26.84 8.33 51.92
#